data_AF-A0A533YW73-F1
#
_entry.id   AF-A0A533YW73-F1
#
_cell.length_a   1.000
_cell.length_b   1.000
_cell.length_c   1.000
_cell.angle_alpha   90.00
_cell.angle_beta   90.00
_cell.angle_gamma   90.00
#
_symmetry.space_group_name_H-M   'P 1'
#
loop_
_entity.id
_entity.type
_entity.pdbx_description
1 polymer ?
#
loop_
_entity_poly.entity_id
_entity_poly.type
_entity_poly.pdbx_seq_one_letter_code
_entity_poly.pdbx_strand_id
1 'polypeptide(L)'
;MTFALRAWVLCCLLLSVTACGKQSDTVVAIAPHPRNPDILYVATNESLYKTRDGGATWSKMTTDLSSFRILTLGVDPHSPANVLAGTMGDAVYKSPDGGQSWTPHNAGLKEHVSVVNQFVFHPSDADTIYVATTVSVFRSKDGGRLWEERMYGMKEVHYVVTLAMDPHNPDVMYAGTTGGVYKTTDGTAHWEKVNNGLIPKEKLDAAMALGVNSLVADPMKPGTVYAGTTNGLFKTTDAAASWTRIENGLTDHYISVLLIDPTNPNILYAGTRKGVHKTIDGGKTWGPSNEGLTTLNIRAMALSPLNPLIVYAGSNESASSTCHLLNLTTFIPITYLHTLTIRSFEIENELFFVA
;
A
#
# COMPACT_ATOMS: atom_id res chain seq x y z
N MET A 1 62.05 6.46 24.20
CA MET A 1 60.59 6.24 24.16
C MET A 1 59.93 7.51 23.68
N THR A 2 59.57 7.56 22.41
CA THR A 2 58.83 8.66 21.78
C THR A 2 57.93 8.04 20.73
N PHE A 3 56.62 8.12 20.95
CA PHE A 3 55.58 7.66 20.04
C PHE A 3 55.47 8.64 18.87
N ALA A 4 55.47 8.12 17.64
CA ALA A 4 55.08 8.85 16.44
C ALA A 4 53.88 8.13 15.79
N LEU A 5 52.80 8.89 15.60
CA LEU A 5 51.52 8.48 15.06
C LEU A 5 51.41 8.96 13.60
N ARG A 6 50.62 8.24 12.79
CA ARG A 6 50.06 8.58 11.45
C ARG A 6 51.02 8.35 10.26
N ALA A 7 50.59 7.91 9.08
CA ALA A 7 49.25 7.80 8.48
C ALA A 7 49.25 6.64 7.46
N TRP A 8 48.16 5.89 7.36
CA TRP A 8 47.90 5.05 6.17
C TRP A 8 46.98 5.83 5.24
N VAL A 9 47.51 6.15 4.05
CA VAL A 9 46.74 6.66 2.91
C VAL A 9 46.03 5.47 2.30
N LEU A 10 44.70 5.40 2.42
CA LEU A 10 43.91 4.46 1.64
C LEU A 10 43.56 5.11 0.30
N CYS A 11 44.07 4.53 -0.77
CA CYS A 11 43.80 4.91 -2.14
C CYS A 11 42.35 4.53 -2.51
N CYS A 12 41.49 5.53 -2.74
CA CYS A 12 40.15 5.31 -3.30
C CYS A 12 40.28 5.08 -4.81
N LEU A 13 40.07 3.83 -5.26
CA LEU A 13 39.81 3.53 -6.66
C LEU A 13 38.35 3.84 -6.97
N LEU A 14 38.13 4.98 -7.63
CA LEU A 14 36.87 5.35 -8.28
C LEU A 14 36.72 4.53 -9.56
N LEU A 15 35.77 3.60 -9.57
CA LEU A 15 35.23 2.99 -10.78
C LEU A 15 33.83 3.58 -11.02
N SER A 16 33.76 4.62 -11.85
CA SER A 16 32.47 5.11 -12.36
C SER A 16 32.13 4.35 -13.63
N VAL A 17 31.17 3.43 -13.55
CA VAL A 17 30.52 2.87 -14.73
C VAL A 17 29.18 3.60 -14.90
N THR A 18 29.12 4.51 -15.86
CA THR A 18 27.87 5.14 -16.30
C THR A 18 27.05 4.14 -17.10
N ALA A 19 26.06 3.51 -16.46
CA ALA A 19 24.98 2.83 -17.19
C ALA A 19 23.91 3.87 -17.55
N CYS A 20 23.92 4.32 -18.79
CA CYS A 20 22.86 5.17 -19.35
C CYS A 20 21.65 4.28 -19.73
N GLY A 21 20.46 4.63 -19.25
CA GLY A 21 19.18 4.16 -19.81
C GLY A 21 18.67 2.78 -19.34
N LYS A 22 18.32 2.65 -18.07
CA LYS A 22 17.46 1.53 -17.62
C LYS A 22 16.15 2.04 -17.06
N GLN A 23 15.07 1.58 -17.66
CA GLN A 23 13.69 1.83 -17.25
C GLN A 23 13.48 1.13 -15.89
N SER A 24 13.09 1.88 -14.87
CA SER A 24 12.76 1.34 -13.54
C SER A 24 11.28 0.96 -13.52
N ASP A 25 10.96 -0.27 -13.11
CA ASP A 25 9.59 -0.76 -13.15
C ASP A 25 8.72 -0.06 -12.10
N THR A 26 7.52 0.37 -12.49
CA THR A 26 6.56 0.99 -11.57
C THR A 26 6.24 0.04 -10.42
N VAL A 27 6.46 0.51 -9.19
CA VAL A 27 6.10 -0.21 -7.96
C VAL A 27 4.59 -0.13 -7.75
N VAL A 28 3.93 -1.29 -7.69
CA VAL A 28 2.46 -1.40 -7.57
C VAL A 28 2.01 -1.92 -6.21
N ALA A 29 2.85 -2.68 -5.50
CA ALA A 29 2.56 -3.13 -4.14
C ALA A 29 3.83 -3.23 -3.30
N ILE A 30 3.70 -2.89 -2.02
CA ILE A 30 4.75 -3.03 -1.01
C ILE A 30 4.12 -3.76 0.18
N ALA A 31 4.72 -4.87 0.60
CA ALA A 31 4.26 -5.65 1.74
C ALA A 31 5.43 -5.90 2.71
N PRO A 32 5.56 -5.08 3.77
CA PRO A 32 6.54 -5.33 4.83
C PRO A 32 6.18 -6.58 5.63
N HIS A 33 7.18 -7.30 6.12
CA HIS A 33 6.95 -8.42 7.01
C HIS A 33 6.51 -7.92 8.41
N PRO A 34 5.46 -8.50 9.01
CA PRO A 34 4.81 -7.99 10.22
C PRO A 34 5.69 -8.01 11.47
N ARG A 35 6.70 -8.90 11.50
CA ARG A 35 7.54 -9.16 12.69
C ARG A 35 9.04 -9.09 12.43
N ASN A 36 9.45 -8.71 11.22
CA ASN A 36 10.86 -8.65 10.86
C ASN A 36 11.07 -7.45 9.93
N PRO A 37 11.75 -6.38 10.38
CA PRO A 37 11.88 -5.15 9.60
C PRO A 37 12.81 -5.32 8.38
N ASP A 38 13.60 -6.39 8.35
CA ASP A 38 14.56 -6.64 7.29
C ASP A 38 13.90 -7.30 6.07
N ILE A 39 12.70 -7.85 6.22
CA ILE A 39 12.00 -8.56 5.16
C ILE A 39 10.89 -7.69 4.58
N LEU A 40 10.98 -7.41 3.28
CA LEU A 40 9.91 -6.76 2.52
C LEU A 40 9.73 -7.45 1.18
N TYR A 41 8.51 -7.38 0.67
CA TYR A 41 8.16 -7.76 -0.69
C TYR A 41 7.74 -6.52 -1.48
N VAL A 42 8.22 -6.41 -2.70
CA VAL A 42 7.85 -5.33 -3.63
C VAL A 42 7.45 -5.96 -4.94
N ALA A 43 6.21 -5.69 -5.38
CA ALA A 43 5.76 -6.03 -6.72
C ALA A 43 5.87 -4.80 -7.61
N THR A 44 6.42 -5.01 -8.80
CA THR A 44 6.39 -4.06 -9.91
C THR A 44 5.38 -4.53 -10.96
N ASN A 45 5.21 -3.79 -12.05
CA ASN A 45 4.40 -4.26 -13.18
C ASN A 45 4.92 -5.57 -13.80
N GLU A 46 6.20 -5.86 -13.66
CA GLU A 46 6.84 -7.00 -14.34
C GLU A 46 7.27 -8.11 -13.40
N SER A 47 7.59 -7.80 -12.13
CA SER A 47 8.30 -8.74 -11.28
C SER A 47 8.05 -8.55 -9.79
N LEU A 48 8.22 -9.63 -9.04
CA LEU A 48 8.21 -9.63 -7.59
C LEU A 48 9.65 -9.66 -7.08
N TYR A 49 9.94 -8.83 -6.09
CA TYR A 49 11.23 -8.75 -5.43
C TYR A 49 11.07 -8.94 -3.92
N LYS A 50 12.11 -9.48 -3.29
CA LYS A 50 12.20 -9.61 -1.84
C LYS A 50 13.55 -9.11 -1.35
N THR A 51 13.53 -8.38 -0.25
CA THR A 51 14.73 -8.09 0.54
C THR A 51 14.70 -8.89 1.84
N ARG A 52 15.88 -9.14 2.42
CA ARG A 52 16.07 -9.76 3.73
C ARG A 52 17.03 -8.95 4.61
N ASP A 53 17.35 -7.72 4.21
CA ASP A 53 18.32 -6.83 4.85
C ASP A 53 17.82 -5.37 4.89
N GLY A 54 16.50 -5.19 4.94
CA GLY A 54 15.88 -3.86 5.10
C GLY A 54 15.95 -2.99 3.85
N GLY A 55 16.10 -3.62 2.69
CA GLY A 55 16.16 -2.97 1.37
C GLY A 55 17.57 -2.62 0.90
N ALA A 56 18.62 -3.12 1.56
CA ALA A 56 19.99 -2.93 1.11
C ALA A 56 20.29 -3.76 -0.15
N THR A 57 19.74 -4.97 -0.23
CA THR A 57 19.77 -5.81 -1.43
C THR A 57 18.39 -6.39 -1.74
N TRP A 58 18.15 -6.64 -3.04
CA TRP A 58 16.89 -7.16 -3.55
C TRP A 58 17.14 -8.39 -4.40
N SER A 59 16.39 -9.46 -4.13
CA SER A 59 16.36 -10.66 -4.94
C SER A 59 15.09 -10.68 -5.77
N LYS A 60 15.23 -10.73 -7.10
CA LYS A 60 14.10 -11.02 -8.00
C LYS A 60 13.61 -12.43 -7.73
N MET A 61 12.32 -12.57 -7.46
CA MET A 61 11.69 -13.86 -7.29
C MET A 61 11.37 -14.43 -8.67
N THR A 62 12.03 -15.52 -9.04
CA THR A 62 11.59 -16.36 -10.17
C THR A 62 10.28 -17.01 -9.75
N THR A 63 9.18 -16.56 -10.33
CA THR A 63 7.85 -17.01 -9.94
C THR A 63 7.12 -17.66 -11.11
N ASP A 64 6.32 -18.67 -10.80
CA ASP A 64 5.29 -19.21 -11.71
C ASP A 64 4.20 -18.15 -12.02
N LEU A 65 4.27 -16.97 -11.40
CA LEU A 65 3.37 -15.83 -11.60
C LEU A 65 3.73 -14.99 -12.84
N SER A 66 4.84 -15.27 -13.53
CA SER A 66 5.37 -14.43 -14.62
C SER A 66 4.40 -14.15 -15.79
N SER A 67 3.34 -14.95 -15.94
CA SER A 67 2.30 -14.73 -16.95
C SER A 67 1.22 -13.72 -16.51
N PHE A 68 1.21 -13.30 -15.24
CA PHE A 68 0.16 -12.46 -14.67
C PHE A 68 0.75 -11.27 -13.92
N ARG A 69 0.14 -10.11 -14.13
CA ARG A 69 0.56 -8.89 -13.42
C ARG A 69 0.06 -8.94 -11.98
N ILE A 70 0.98 -8.84 -11.01
CA ILE A 70 0.62 -8.70 -9.60
C ILE A 70 0.11 -7.28 -9.36
N LEU A 71 -0.99 -7.14 -8.63
CA LEU A 71 -1.57 -5.85 -8.24
C LEU A 71 -1.46 -5.57 -6.76
N THR A 72 -1.48 -6.62 -5.94
CA THR A 72 -1.47 -6.50 -4.49
C THR A 72 -0.78 -7.69 -3.85
N LEU A 73 -0.20 -7.46 -2.68
CA LEU A 73 0.49 -8.46 -1.88
C LEU A 73 -0.06 -8.39 -0.44
N GLY A 74 -0.20 -9.54 0.20
CA GLY A 74 -0.54 -9.64 1.62
C GLY A 74 0.39 -10.60 2.33
N VAL A 75 1.04 -10.17 3.41
CA VAL A 75 1.78 -11.08 4.31
C VAL A 75 0.88 -11.37 5.50
N ASP A 76 0.57 -12.64 5.72
CA ASP A 76 -0.28 -13.07 6.84
C ASP A 76 0.38 -12.67 8.19
N PRO A 77 -0.27 -11.84 9.03
CA PRO A 77 0.29 -11.40 10.30
C PRO A 77 0.48 -12.54 11.31
N HIS A 78 -0.37 -13.56 11.25
CA HIS A 78 -0.36 -14.71 12.17
C HIS A 78 0.68 -15.73 11.75
N SER A 79 0.79 -16.00 10.44
CA SER A 79 1.78 -16.90 9.84
C SER A 79 2.50 -16.29 8.63
N PRO A 80 3.53 -15.44 8.83
CA PRO A 80 4.19 -14.63 7.79
C PRO A 80 4.97 -15.40 6.71
N ALA A 81 5.13 -16.72 6.88
CA ALA A 81 5.58 -17.57 5.79
C ALA A 81 4.53 -17.64 4.67
N ASN A 82 3.24 -17.48 5.01
CA ASN A 82 2.16 -17.33 4.05
C ASN A 82 2.16 -15.92 3.46
N VAL A 83 2.44 -15.83 2.17
CA VAL A 83 2.33 -14.60 1.38
C VAL A 83 1.27 -14.84 0.30
N LEU A 84 0.35 -13.90 0.14
CA LEU A 84 -0.67 -13.90 -0.89
C LEU A 84 -0.35 -12.86 -1.95
N ALA A 85 -0.59 -13.20 -3.20
CA ALA A 85 -0.48 -12.32 -4.35
C ALA A 85 -1.82 -12.27 -5.06
N GLY A 86 -2.31 -11.06 -5.28
CA GLY A 86 -3.51 -10.78 -6.04
C GLY A 86 -3.11 -10.31 -7.42
N THR A 87 -3.66 -10.91 -8.46
CA THR A 87 -3.23 -10.69 -9.84
C THR A 87 -4.32 -10.01 -10.68
N MET A 88 -3.88 -9.46 -11.81
CA MET A 88 -4.71 -9.11 -12.96
C MET A 88 -4.71 -10.30 -13.92
N GLY A 89 -5.76 -11.12 -13.85
CA GLY A 89 -6.07 -12.18 -14.80
C GLY A 89 -6.45 -13.51 -14.14
N ASP A 90 -5.87 -13.84 -13.00
CA ASP A 90 -5.92 -15.21 -12.44
C ASP A 90 -6.09 -15.23 -10.90
N ALA A 91 -6.77 -14.20 -10.39
CA ALA A 91 -7.19 -14.07 -9.01
C ALA A 91 -6.05 -14.21 -7.97
N VAL A 92 -6.12 -15.20 -7.08
CA VAL A 92 -5.28 -15.32 -5.87
C VAL A 92 -4.24 -16.43 -6.01
N TYR A 93 -3.00 -16.09 -5.73
CA TYR A 93 -1.92 -17.05 -5.47
C TYR A 93 -1.49 -16.98 -4.03
N LYS A 94 -1.07 -18.12 -3.49
CA LYS A 94 -0.48 -18.22 -2.15
C LYS A 94 0.87 -18.92 -2.22
N SER A 95 1.80 -18.38 -1.45
CA SER A 95 3.10 -18.96 -1.17
C SER A 95 3.18 -19.33 0.31
N PRO A 96 3.41 -20.61 0.67
CA PRO A 96 3.56 -21.03 2.06
C PRO A 96 5.01 -20.91 2.58
N ASP A 97 5.96 -20.50 1.74
CA ASP A 97 7.41 -20.55 2.01
C ASP A 97 8.10 -19.18 1.88
N GLY A 98 7.34 -18.10 2.08
CA GLY A 98 7.86 -16.74 2.05
C GLY A 98 8.22 -16.26 0.65
N GLY A 99 7.45 -16.67 -0.35
CA GLY A 99 7.52 -16.22 -1.74
C GLY A 99 8.42 -17.03 -2.67
N GLN A 100 8.90 -18.20 -2.24
CA GLN A 100 9.79 -19.05 -3.07
C GLN A 100 9.00 -19.88 -4.08
N SER A 101 7.84 -20.41 -3.69
CA SER A 101 6.91 -21.11 -4.57
C SER A 101 5.49 -20.53 -4.45
N TRP A 102 4.72 -20.59 -5.53
CA TRP A 102 3.38 -20.00 -5.61
C TRP A 102 2.39 -20.99 -6.21
N THR A 103 1.20 -21.09 -5.64
CA THR A 103 0.15 -21.96 -6.15
C THR A 103 -1.19 -21.22 -6.20
N PRO A 104 -2.01 -21.42 -7.26
CA PRO A 104 -3.35 -20.83 -7.34
C PRO A 104 -4.23 -21.27 -6.17
N HIS A 105 -4.90 -20.32 -5.53
CA HIS A 105 -5.79 -20.53 -4.40
C HIS A 105 -7.18 -19.94 -4.71
N ASN A 106 -7.77 -20.45 -5.79
CA ASN A 106 -8.95 -19.86 -6.42
C ASN A 106 -10.26 -20.63 -6.16
N ALA A 107 -10.30 -21.63 -5.28
CA ALA A 107 -11.53 -22.39 -5.04
C ALA A 107 -12.62 -21.47 -4.46
N GLY A 108 -13.79 -21.42 -5.11
CA GLY A 108 -14.86 -20.48 -4.78
C GLY A 108 -14.78 -19.10 -5.45
N LEU A 109 -13.65 -18.75 -6.09
CA LEU A 109 -13.47 -17.51 -6.89
C LEU A 109 -13.71 -17.71 -8.39
N LYS A 110 -13.91 -18.96 -8.85
CA LYS A 110 -13.61 -19.38 -10.24
C LYS A 110 -14.52 -18.85 -11.35
N GLU A 111 -15.58 -18.11 -11.02
CA GLU A 111 -16.42 -17.46 -12.02
C GLU A 111 -16.27 -15.94 -11.90
N HIS A 112 -15.86 -15.29 -13.00
CA HIS A 112 -15.77 -13.83 -13.18
C HIS A 112 -14.74 -13.05 -12.33
N VAL A 113 -14.04 -13.66 -11.36
CA VAL A 113 -12.96 -12.97 -10.62
C VAL A 113 -11.68 -12.91 -11.45
N SER A 114 -11.45 -11.77 -12.10
CA SER A 114 -10.23 -11.53 -12.89
C SER A 114 -9.22 -10.62 -12.19
N VAL A 115 -9.61 -9.89 -11.14
CA VAL A 115 -8.75 -8.86 -10.54
C VAL A 115 -8.92 -8.85 -9.04
N VAL A 116 -7.80 -8.96 -8.33
CA VAL A 116 -7.74 -8.84 -6.87
C VAL A 116 -7.09 -7.51 -6.50
N ASN A 117 -7.83 -6.66 -5.79
CA ASN A 117 -7.42 -5.30 -5.46
C ASN A 117 -6.77 -5.19 -4.07
N GLN A 118 -7.27 -5.93 -3.07
CA GLN A 118 -6.74 -5.86 -1.70
C GLN A 118 -7.02 -7.14 -0.91
N PHE A 119 -6.05 -7.55 -0.08
CA PHE A 119 -6.26 -8.53 1.00
C PHE A 119 -6.43 -7.81 2.35
N VAL A 120 -7.33 -8.30 3.19
CA VAL A 120 -7.48 -7.88 4.60
C VAL A 120 -7.52 -9.12 5.48
N PHE A 121 -6.60 -9.20 6.44
CA PHE A 121 -6.52 -10.31 7.40
C PHE A 121 -7.28 -9.97 8.67
N HIS A 122 -8.02 -10.93 9.22
CA HIS A 122 -8.70 -10.73 10.50
C HIS A 122 -7.68 -10.59 11.64
N PRO A 123 -7.83 -9.62 12.56
CA PRO A 123 -6.79 -9.29 13.53
C PRO A 123 -6.56 -10.36 14.60
N SER A 124 -7.56 -11.18 14.90
CA SER A 124 -7.51 -12.21 15.95
C SER A 124 -7.89 -13.63 15.49
N ASP A 125 -8.20 -13.80 14.21
CA ASP A 125 -8.57 -15.09 13.62
C ASP A 125 -7.63 -15.34 12.44
N ALA A 126 -6.74 -16.30 12.60
CA ALA A 126 -5.70 -16.58 11.62
C ALA A 126 -6.23 -17.20 10.32
N ASP A 127 -7.43 -17.79 10.35
CA ASP A 127 -7.99 -18.47 9.18
C ASP A 127 -8.90 -17.54 8.35
N THR A 128 -9.36 -16.42 8.93
CA THR A 128 -10.25 -15.49 8.26
C THR A 128 -9.49 -14.44 7.44
N ILE A 129 -9.73 -14.46 6.13
CA ILE A 129 -9.14 -13.51 5.16
C ILE A 129 -10.27 -12.96 4.30
N TYR A 130 -10.25 -11.65 4.06
CA TYR A 130 -11.16 -10.97 3.14
C TYR A 130 -10.39 -10.49 1.91
N VAL A 131 -11.06 -10.51 0.76
CA VAL A 131 -10.49 -10.04 -0.51
C VAL A 131 -11.45 -9.11 -1.21
N ALA A 132 -10.97 -7.92 -1.55
CA ALA A 132 -11.62 -7.00 -2.48
C ALA A 132 -11.27 -7.39 -3.92
N THR A 133 -12.27 -7.61 -4.75
CA THR A 133 -12.08 -7.94 -6.17
C THR A 133 -12.89 -7.00 -7.06
N THR A 134 -12.67 -7.07 -8.37
CA THR A 134 -13.56 -6.38 -9.31
C THR A 134 -15.00 -6.87 -9.20
N VAL A 135 -15.29 -8.13 -8.94
CA VAL A 135 -16.70 -8.58 -8.97
C VAL A 135 -17.39 -8.54 -7.61
N SER A 136 -16.65 -8.78 -6.52
CA SER A 136 -17.25 -9.00 -5.20
C SER A 136 -16.26 -8.81 -4.05
N VAL A 137 -16.79 -8.78 -2.83
CA VAL A 137 -16.01 -9.08 -1.62
C VAL A 137 -16.07 -10.58 -1.40
N PHE A 138 -14.93 -11.23 -1.20
CA PHE A 138 -14.88 -12.64 -0.80
C PHE A 138 -14.32 -12.78 0.61
N ARG A 139 -14.74 -13.84 1.30
CA ARG A 139 -14.20 -14.24 2.60
C ARG A 139 -13.79 -15.70 2.57
N SER A 140 -12.60 -15.98 3.06
CA SER A 140 -12.15 -17.31 3.43
C SER A 140 -12.22 -17.46 4.95
N LYS A 141 -12.49 -18.67 5.44
CA LYS A 141 -12.40 -19.08 6.86
C LYS A 141 -11.42 -20.25 7.08
N ASP A 142 -10.56 -20.52 6.11
CA ASP A 142 -9.62 -21.66 6.14
C ASP A 142 -8.23 -21.30 5.62
N GLY A 143 -7.84 -20.02 5.77
CA GLY A 143 -6.54 -19.50 5.37
C GLY A 143 -6.36 -19.34 3.86
N GLY A 144 -7.45 -19.17 3.11
CA GLY A 144 -7.50 -18.90 1.68
C GLY A 144 -7.65 -20.16 0.81
N ARG A 145 -8.06 -21.29 1.38
CA ARG A 145 -8.27 -22.53 0.61
C ARG A 145 -9.63 -22.53 -0.07
N LEU A 146 -10.67 -22.00 0.57
CA LEU A 146 -12.01 -21.82 0.02
C LEU A 146 -12.52 -20.41 0.24
N TRP A 147 -13.05 -19.80 -0.82
CA TRP A 147 -13.61 -18.46 -0.80
C TRP A 147 -15.13 -18.49 -0.93
N GLU A 148 -15.80 -17.69 -0.10
CA GLU A 148 -17.25 -17.48 -0.14
C GLU A 148 -17.54 -16.04 -0.54
N GLU A 149 -18.50 -15.86 -1.45
CA GLU A 149 -18.94 -14.55 -1.89
C GLU A 149 -19.71 -13.79 -0.78
N ARG A 150 -19.45 -12.49 -0.63
CA ARG A 150 -19.94 -11.62 0.45
C ARG A 150 -20.34 -10.23 -0.05
N MET A 151 -21.21 -10.16 -1.05
CA MET A 151 -21.70 -8.88 -1.63
C MET A 151 -23.18 -8.56 -1.40
N TYR A 152 -23.88 -9.34 -0.55
CA TYR A 152 -25.31 -9.14 -0.35
C TYR A 152 -25.61 -7.70 0.14
N GLY A 153 -26.43 -6.96 -0.62
CA GLY A 153 -26.74 -5.55 -0.37
C GLY A 153 -26.02 -4.54 -1.29
N MET A 154 -24.93 -4.94 -1.96
CA MET A 154 -24.20 -4.09 -2.93
C MET A 154 -24.85 -4.09 -4.32
N LYS A 155 -26.03 -3.47 -4.46
CA LYS A 155 -26.87 -3.58 -5.67
C LYS A 155 -26.46 -2.71 -6.86
N GLU A 156 -25.68 -1.64 -6.63
CA GLU A 156 -25.43 -0.57 -7.62
C GLU A 156 -23.96 -0.48 -8.05
N VAL A 157 -23.16 -1.52 -7.83
CA VAL A 157 -21.69 -1.46 -7.93
C VAL A 157 -21.14 -2.42 -8.96
N HIS A 158 -20.06 -1.97 -9.62
CA HIS A 158 -19.30 -2.79 -10.55
C HIS A 158 -17.94 -3.23 -10.04
N TYR A 159 -17.24 -2.48 -9.16
CA TYR A 159 -15.91 -2.82 -8.67
C TYR A 159 -15.68 -2.50 -7.19
N VAL A 160 -15.19 -3.47 -6.40
CA VAL A 160 -14.73 -3.27 -5.03
C VAL A 160 -13.22 -3.04 -5.03
N VAL A 161 -12.80 -1.83 -4.65
CA VAL A 161 -11.41 -1.38 -4.78
C VAL A 161 -10.63 -1.59 -3.48
N THR A 162 -11.28 -1.34 -2.34
CA THR A 162 -10.59 -1.33 -1.04
C THR A 162 -11.53 -1.77 0.08
N LEU A 163 -10.96 -2.32 1.15
CA LEU A 163 -11.64 -2.69 2.38
C LEU A 163 -10.89 -2.06 3.57
N ALA A 164 -11.66 -1.51 4.50
CA ALA A 164 -11.17 -1.08 5.82
C ALA A 164 -12.00 -1.75 6.91
N MET A 165 -11.32 -2.40 7.86
CA MET A 165 -11.93 -3.09 8.99
C MET A 165 -11.77 -2.23 10.25
N ASP A 166 -12.79 -2.18 11.10
CA ASP A 166 -12.63 -1.63 12.46
C ASP A 166 -11.80 -2.63 13.30
N PRO A 167 -10.61 -2.26 13.79
CA PRO A 167 -9.76 -3.20 14.52
C PRO A 167 -10.32 -3.59 15.90
N HIS A 168 -11.27 -2.83 16.45
CA HIS A 168 -11.93 -3.16 17.72
C HIS A 168 -13.18 -4.02 17.54
N ASN A 169 -13.77 -3.99 16.35
CA ASN A 169 -14.92 -4.80 16.00
C ASN A 169 -14.83 -5.26 14.54
N PRO A 170 -14.20 -6.41 14.27
CA PRO A 170 -14.03 -6.93 12.92
C PRO A 170 -15.33 -7.22 12.15
N ASP A 171 -16.49 -7.29 12.82
CA ASP A 171 -17.79 -7.39 12.15
C ASP A 171 -18.19 -6.08 11.44
N VAL A 172 -17.54 -4.96 11.81
CA VAL A 172 -17.70 -3.67 11.17
C VAL A 172 -16.61 -3.46 10.14
N MET A 173 -17.02 -3.38 8.87
CA MET A 173 -16.12 -3.11 7.75
C MET A 173 -16.73 -2.10 6.79
N TYR A 174 -15.86 -1.45 6.03
CA TYR A 174 -16.20 -0.49 4.99
C TYR A 174 -15.56 -0.93 3.68
N ALA A 175 -16.34 -0.92 2.61
CA ALA A 175 -15.89 -1.25 1.26
C ALA A 175 -15.94 -0.01 0.38
N GLY A 176 -14.79 0.35 -0.17
CA GLY A 176 -14.66 1.43 -1.14
C GLY A 176 -14.84 0.86 -2.53
N THR A 177 -15.74 1.46 -3.30
CA THR A 177 -16.14 0.96 -4.61
C THR A 177 -16.11 2.10 -5.64
N THR A 178 -16.29 1.76 -6.91
CA THR A 178 -16.50 2.78 -7.95
C THR A 178 -17.81 3.56 -7.79
N GLY A 179 -18.75 3.06 -6.98
CA GLY A 179 -20.04 3.68 -6.66
C GLY A 179 -20.14 4.25 -5.23
N GLY A 180 -19.01 4.44 -4.55
CA GLY A 180 -18.94 4.99 -3.19
C GLY A 180 -18.59 3.96 -2.12
N VAL A 181 -18.93 4.28 -0.87
CA VAL A 181 -18.66 3.46 0.31
C VAL A 181 -19.90 2.63 0.68
N TYR A 182 -19.65 1.36 0.96
CA TYR A 182 -20.59 0.46 1.62
C TYR A 182 -20.09 0.12 3.02
N LYS A 183 -21.00 -0.16 3.94
CA LYS A 183 -20.70 -0.56 5.32
C LYS A 183 -21.42 -1.86 5.66
N THR A 184 -20.75 -2.73 6.39
CA THR A 184 -21.33 -3.88 7.08
C THR A 184 -21.12 -3.71 8.58
N THR A 185 -22.00 -4.29 9.39
CA THR A 185 -21.87 -4.41 10.85
C THR A 185 -22.13 -5.84 11.33
N ASP A 186 -22.15 -6.81 10.41
CA ASP A 186 -22.55 -8.20 10.64
C ASP A 186 -21.57 -9.18 10.00
N GLY A 187 -20.28 -8.80 9.93
CA GLY A 187 -19.23 -9.68 9.44
C GLY A 187 -19.38 -10.03 7.97
N THR A 188 -19.76 -9.02 7.16
CA THR A 188 -19.98 -9.10 5.70
C THR A 188 -21.20 -9.92 5.27
N ALA A 189 -22.18 -10.15 6.17
CA ALA A 189 -23.41 -10.82 5.81
C ALA A 189 -24.37 -9.90 5.03
N HIS A 190 -24.39 -8.60 5.35
CA HIS A 190 -25.10 -7.57 4.62
C HIS A 190 -24.28 -6.27 4.50
N TRP A 191 -24.49 -5.55 3.41
CA TRP A 191 -23.85 -4.28 3.12
C TRP A 191 -24.85 -3.18 2.77
N GLU A 192 -24.63 -2.00 3.34
CA GLU A 192 -25.46 -0.81 3.14
C GLU A 192 -24.65 0.34 2.55
N LYS A 193 -25.24 1.10 1.62
CA LYS A 193 -24.58 2.24 0.98
C LYS A 193 -24.58 3.46 1.92
N VAL A 194 -23.40 4.06 2.16
CA VAL A 194 -23.20 5.09 3.19
C VAL A 194 -22.46 6.33 2.64
N ASN A 195 -23.04 6.99 1.64
CA ASN A 195 -22.36 8.04 0.85
C ASN A 195 -22.72 9.49 1.21
N ASN A 196 -23.47 9.71 2.29
CA ASN A 196 -23.96 11.03 2.66
C ASN A 196 -22.78 12.01 2.89
N GLY A 197 -22.66 13.04 2.07
CA GLY A 197 -21.57 14.03 2.15
C GLY A 197 -20.27 13.69 1.41
N LEU A 198 -20.16 12.52 0.76
CA LEU A 198 -18.96 12.18 -0.03
C LEU A 198 -18.81 13.06 -1.28
N ILE A 199 -19.92 13.43 -1.93
CA ILE A 199 -19.91 14.44 -2.99
C ILE A 199 -21.21 15.27 -2.93
N PRO A 200 -21.19 16.50 -3.46
CA PRO A 200 -22.42 17.28 -3.65
C PRO A 200 -23.41 16.51 -4.53
N LYS A 201 -24.70 16.59 -4.19
CA LYS A 201 -25.75 15.81 -4.88
C LYS A 201 -25.80 16.13 -6.38
N GLU A 202 -25.46 17.36 -6.74
CA GLU A 202 -25.47 17.88 -8.11
C GLU A 202 -24.37 17.26 -8.97
N LYS A 203 -23.42 16.54 -8.36
CA LYS A 203 -22.32 15.85 -9.04
C LYS A 203 -22.48 14.33 -9.07
N LEU A 204 -23.57 13.77 -8.52
CA LEU A 204 -23.81 12.33 -8.47
C LEU A 204 -23.93 11.68 -9.85
N ASP A 205 -24.41 12.42 -10.85
CA ASP A 205 -24.64 11.90 -12.21
C ASP A 205 -23.35 11.82 -13.05
N ALA A 206 -22.23 12.33 -12.56
CA ALA A 206 -20.95 12.20 -13.25
C ALA A 206 -20.38 10.78 -13.11
N ALA A 207 -19.89 10.21 -14.20
CA ALA A 207 -19.24 8.90 -14.19
C ALA A 207 -18.10 8.87 -13.16
N MET A 208 -18.06 7.83 -12.33
CA MET A 208 -17.07 7.64 -11.26
C MET A 208 -17.00 8.77 -10.21
N ALA A 209 -18.04 9.62 -10.09
CA ALA A 209 -18.05 10.71 -9.12
C ALA A 209 -17.83 10.25 -7.67
N LEU A 210 -18.23 9.02 -7.36
CA LEU A 210 -18.09 8.38 -6.06
C LEU A 210 -16.91 7.38 -5.99
N GLY A 211 -15.99 7.39 -6.96
CA GLY A 211 -14.90 6.41 -7.02
C GLY A 211 -13.97 6.50 -5.80
N VAL A 212 -14.07 5.51 -4.90
CA VAL A 212 -13.24 5.39 -3.70
C VAL A 212 -12.03 4.52 -4.02
N ASN A 213 -10.84 5.10 -3.85
CA ASN A 213 -9.58 4.45 -4.19
C ASN A 213 -8.92 3.81 -2.96
N SER A 214 -9.10 4.41 -1.77
CA SER A 214 -8.48 3.96 -0.54
C SER A 214 -9.35 4.28 0.68
N LEU A 215 -9.44 3.34 1.61
CA LEU A 215 -10.09 3.50 2.91
C LEU A 215 -9.14 3.11 4.03
N VAL A 216 -9.14 3.88 5.12
CA VAL A 216 -8.49 3.50 6.37
C VAL A 216 -9.38 3.83 7.55
N ALA A 217 -9.54 2.88 8.48
CA ALA A 217 -10.26 3.06 9.74
C ALA A 217 -9.29 3.58 10.81
N ASP A 218 -9.78 4.45 11.70
CA ASP A 218 -8.99 4.95 12.83
C ASP A 218 -8.73 3.80 13.83
N PRO A 219 -7.46 3.48 14.11
CA PRO A 219 -7.08 2.36 14.97
C PRO A 219 -7.37 2.59 16.44
N MET A 220 -7.74 3.80 16.86
CA MET A 220 -8.03 4.15 18.26
C MET A 220 -9.45 4.67 18.46
N LYS A 221 -10.16 5.05 17.40
CA LYS A 221 -11.50 5.66 17.47
C LYS A 221 -12.48 4.96 16.53
N PRO A 222 -13.19 3.92 17.02
CA PRO A 222 -14.28 3.29 16.28
C PRO A 222 -15.23 4.31 15.64
N GLY A 223 -15.66 4.03 14.41
CA GLY A 223 -16.52 4.93 13.64
C GLY A 223 -15.82 6.14 13.01
N THR A 224 -14.52 6.35 13.24
CA THR A 224 -13.72 7.29 12.45
C THR A 224 -13.08 6.57 11.26
N VAL A 225 -13.37 7.04 10.05
CA VAL A 225 -12.87 6.44 8.80
C VAL A 225 -12.50 7.54 7.82
N TYR A 226 -11.45 7.31 7.05
CA TYR A 226 -10.95 8.22 6.02
C TYR A 226 -11.12 7.58 4.64
N ALA A 227 -11.65 8.35 3.70
CA ALA A 227 -11.90 7.91 2.33
C ALA A 227 -11.17 8.80 1.33
N GLY A 228 -10.17 8.22 0.68
CA GLY A 228 -9.47 8.80 -0.45
C GLY A 228 -10.22 8.44 -1.72
N THR A 229 -10.66 9.45 -2.47
CA THR A 229 -11.46 9.26 -3.67
C THR A 229 -10.70 9.78 -4.90
N THR A 230 -11.33 9.60 -6.06
CA THR A 230 -10.85 10.19 -7.32
C THR A 230 -10.92 11.73 -7.31
N ASN A 231 -11.72 12.31 -6.41
CA ASN A 231 -11.97 13.76 -6.37
C ASN A 231 -12.08 14.33 -4.94
N GLY A 232 -11.19 13.92 -4.06
CA GLY A 232 -11.02 14.50 -2.74
C GLY A 232 -10.67 13.51 -1.65
N LEU A 233 -10.46 14.05 -0.47
CA LEU A 233 -10.23 13.29 0.75
C LEU A 233 -11.33 13.62 1.76
N PHE A 234 -11.96 12.59 2.30
CA PHE A 234 -13.10 12.71 3.19
C PHE A 234 -12.87 11.95 4.50
N LYS A 235 -13.56 12.39 5.54
CA LYS A 235 -13.53 11.79 6.87
C LYS A 235 -14.95 11.70 7.42
N THR A 236 -15.25 10.59 8.07
CA THR A 236 -16.37 10.43 9.00
C THR A 236 -15.85 10.26 10.42
N THR A 237 -16.63 10.67 11.40
CA THR A 237 -16.43 10.37 12.83
C THR A 237 -17.68 9.76 13.46
N ASP A 238 -18.69 9.43 12.63
CA ASP A 238 -20.01 8.96 13.01
C ASP A 238 -20.35 7.63 12.33
N ALA A 239 -19.32 6.80 12.09
CA ALA A 239 -19.41 5.49 11.48
C ALA A 239 -20.08 5.51 10.09
N ALA A 240 -19.67 6.49 9.27
CA ALA A 240 -20.13 6.77 7.91
C ALA A 240 -21.59 7.25 7.79
N ALA A 241 -22.21 7.74 8.86
CA ALA A 241 -23.51 8.41 8.74
C ALA A 241 -23.40 9.74 7.94
N SER A 242 -22.25 10.42 8.05
CA SER A 242 -21.89 11.55 7.20
C SER A 242 -20.39 11.66 6.96
N TRP A 243 -20.03 12.21 5.80
CA TRP A 243 -18.66 12.46 5.38
C TRP A 243 -18.40 13.96 5.24
N THR A 244 -17.23 14.39 5.70
CA THR A 244 -16.74 15.76 5.59
C THR A 244 -15.44 15.78 4.80
N ARG A 245 -15.32 16.71 3.85
CA ARG A 245 -14.11 16.90 3.05
C ARG A 245 -12.98 17.51 3.90
N ILE A 246 -11.77 16.95 3.86
CA ILE A 246 -10.65 17.27 4.75
C ILE A 246 -9.30 17.36 4.01
N GLU A 247 -9.22 18.26 3.05
CA GLU A 247 -8.09 18.33 2.11
C GLU A 247 -7.39 19.68 2.05
N ASN A 248 -7.55 20.48 3.10
CA ASN A 248 -6.86 21.75 3.21
C ASN A 248 -5.34 21.52 3.15
N GLY A 249 -4.69 22.12 2.14
CA GLY A 249 -3.27 21.93 1.86
C GLY A 249 -2.92 20.83 0.83
N LEU A 250 -3.90 20.02 0.38
CA LEU A 250 -3.68 19.08 -0.73
C LEU A 250 -3.78 19.80 -2.08
N THR A 251 -2.80 19.57 -2.96
CA THR A 251 -2.72 20.20 -4.29
C THR A 251 -3.15 19.29 -5.44
N ASP A 252 -3.45 18.03 -5.14
CA ASP A 252 -4.09 17.06 -6.02
C ASP A 252 -5.21 16.35 -5.24
N HIS A 253 -6.38 16.25 -5.86
CA HIS A 253 -7.58 15.68 -5.27
C HIS A 253 -7.71 14.19 -5.57
N TYR A 254 -6.87 13.65 -6.46
CA TYR A 254 -6.79 12.22 -6.69
C TYR A 254 -5.95 11.57 -5.60
N ILE A 255 -6.61 10.86 -4.68
CA ILE A 255 -5.94 10.12 -3.62
C ILE A 255 -5.75 8.67 -4.09
N SER A 256 -4.51 8.22 -4.25
CA SER A 256 -4.20 6.85 -4.67
C SER A 256 -4.12 5.89 -3.49
N VAL A 257 -3.60 6.35 -2.35
CA VAL A 257 -3.40 5.52 -1.15
C VAL A 257 -3.48 6.40 0.09
N LEU A 258 -4.08 5.88 1.16
CA LEU A 258 -4.07 6.44 2.50
C LEU A 258 -3.39 5.49 3.46
N LEU A 259 -2.62 6.03 4.39
CA LEU A 259 -2.09 5.31 5.55
C LEU A 259 -2.36 6.13 6.81
N ILE A 260 -2.59 5.42 7.92
CA ILE A 260 -2.78 6.00 9.24
C ILE A 260 -1.77 5.38 10.20
N ASP A 261 -1.12 6.20 11.01
CA ASP A 261 -0.23 5.70 12.06
C ASP A 261 -1.05 4.91 13.10
N PRO A 262 -0.74 3.61 13.32
CA PRO A 262 -1.48 2.75 14.23
C PRO A 262 -1.42 3.21 15.70
N THR A 263 -0.42 4.01 16.05
CA THR A 263 -0.16 4.48 17.42
C THR A 263 -0.57 5.94 17.64
N ASN A 264 -0.75 6.71 16.56
CA ASN A 264 -1.17 8.11 16.63
C ASN A 264 -2.05 8.49 15.43
N PRO A 265 -3.39 8.38 15.53
CA PRO A 265 -4.31 8.62 14.43
C PRO A 265 -4.39 10.09 13.98
N ASN A 266 -3.67 11.02 14.62
CA ASN A 266 -3.50 12.36 14.08
C ASN A 266 -2.51 12.39 12.91
N ILE A 267 -1.67 11.36 12.78
CA ILE A 267 -0.68 11.23 11.72
C ILE A 267 -1.26 10.35 10.62
N LEU A 268 -1.46 10.94 9.44
CA LEU A 268 -1.85 10.22 8.24
C LEU A 268 -0.98 10.64 7.06
N TYR A 269 -0.94 9.76 6.07
CA TYR A 269 -0.24 9.97 4.81
C TYR A 269 -1.20 9.75 3.64
N ALA A 270 -1.12 10.63 2.65
CA ALA A 270 -1.88 10.54 1.41
C ALA A 270 -0.90 10.52 0.24
N GLY A 271 -0.92 9.42 -0.51
CA GLY A 271 -0.27 9.33 -1.82
C GLY A 271 -1.16 9.97 -2.88
N THR A 272 -0.56 10.79 -3.73
CA THR A 272 -1.23 11.49 -4.84
C THR A 272 -0.37 11.44 -6.10
N ARG A 273 -0.81 12.05 -7.21
CA ARG A 273 0.05 12.20 -8.40
C ARG A 273 1.11 13.30 -8.22
N LYS A 274 1.04 14.06 -7.12
CA LYS A 274 1.94 15.17 -6.76
C LYS A 274 2.73 14.89 -5.47
N GLY A 275 2.87 13.63 -5.11
CA GLY A 275 3.73 13.17 -4.03
C GLY A 275 2.95 12.66 -2.83
N VAL A 276 3.70 12.39 -1.77
CA VAL A 276 3.20 12.07 -0.45
C VAL A 276 2.89 13.37 0.29
N HIS A 277 1.69 13.46 0.84
CA HIS A 277 1.29 14.51 1.76
C HIS A 277 1.08 13.91 3.15
N LYS A 278 1.48 14.64 4.18
CA LYS A 278 1.36 14.24 5.58
C LYS A 278 0.48 15.23 6.33
N THR A 279 -0.32 14.71 7.25
CA THR A 279 -0.97 15.48 8.30
C THR A 279 -0.46 15.03 9.67
N ILE A 280 -0.50 15.92 10.65
CA ILE A 280 -0.22 15.63 12.08
C ILE A 280 -1.37 16.07 13.00
N ASP A 281 -2.48 16.49 12.42
CA ASP A 281 -3.65 17.04 13.12
C ASP A 281 -4.96 16.31 12.76
N GLY A 282 -4.84 15.07 12.27
CA GLY A 282 -5.97 14.20 11.95
C GLY A 282 -6.70 14.58 10.68
N GLY A 283 -6.01 15.24 9.74
CA GLY A 283 -6.50 15.63 8.41
C GLY A 283 -7.01 17.07 8.30
N LYS A 284 -6.82 17.92 9.32
CA LYS A 284 -7.25 19.32 9.25
C LYS A 284 -6.33 20.14 8.34
N THR A 285 -5.04 19.84 8.33
CA THR A 285 -4.05 20.42 7.42
C THR A 285 -3.11 19.35 6.88
N TRP A 286 -2.72 19.51 5.62
CA TRP A 286 -1.79 18.63 4.92
C TRP A 286 -0.60 19.43 4.40
N GLY A 287 0.60 18.84 4.51
CA GLY A 287 1.83 19.38 3.95
C GLY A 287 2.58 18.33 3.12
N PRO A 288 3.41 18.74 2.14
CA PRO A 288 4.20 17.80 1.37
C PRO A 288 5.25 17.09 2.24
N SER A 289 5.52 15.82 1.94
CA SER A 289 6.54 15.00 2.60
C SER A 289 7.26 14.17 1.55
N ASN A 290 8.02 14.84 0.68
CA ASN A 290 8.58 14.27 -0.55
C ASN A 290 10.12 14.17 -0.55
N GLU A 291 10.77 14.40 0.58
CA GLU A 291 12.23 14.30 0.67
C GLU A 291 12.70 12.89 0.32
N GLY A 292 13.68 12.78 -0.56
CA GLY A 292 14.20 11.50 -1.06
C GLY A 292 13.33 10.83 -2.15
N LEU A 293 12.19 11.41 -2.52
CA LEU A 293 11.41 10.93 -3.66
C LEU A 293 11.98 11.50 -4.97
N THR A 294 12.30 10.62 -5.89
CA THR A 294 12.75 10.94 -7.26
C THR A 294 11.58 11.29 -8.17
N THR A 295 10.41 10.73 -7.91
CA THR A 295 9.16 11.04 -8.62
C THR A 295 8.00 11.21 -7.66
N LEU A 296 7.01 12.00 -8.09
CA LEU A 296 5.87 12.38 -7.26
C LEU A 296 4.61 11.56 -7.54
N ASN A 297 4.60 10.69 -8.55
CA ASN A 297 3.39 9.95 -8.90
C ASN A 297 3.27 8.69 -8.06
N ILE A 298 2.67 8.80 -6.87
CA ILE A 298 2.60 7.73 -5.89
C ILE A 298 1.55 6.69 -6.26
N ARG A 299 1.97 5.42 -6.29
CA ARG A 299 1.13 4.27 -6.62
C ARG A 299 0.88 3.36 -5.43
N ALA A 300 1.92 3.13 -4.63
CA ALA A 300 1.86 2.23 -3.50
C ALA A 300 2.53 2.89 -2.30
N MET A 301 1.99 2.66 -1.12
CA MET A 301 2.67 3.02 0.12
C MET A 301 2.40 1.93 1.17
N ALA A 302 3.34 1.76 2.10
CA ALA A 302 3.16 0.91 3.26
C ALA A 302 3.83 1.54 4.49
N LEU A 303 3.22 1.37 5.66
CA LEU A 303 3.85 1.68 6.94
C LEU A 303 4.64 0.46 7.41
N SER A 304 5.80 0.69 8.05
CA SER A 304 6.47 -0.40 8.76
C SER A 304 5.64 -0.83 9.97
N PRO A 305 5.28 -2.13 10.09
CA PRO A 305 4.51 -2.64 11.23
C PRO A 305 5.23 -2.49 12.57
N LEU A 306 6.56 -2.36 12.54
CA LEU A 306 7.41 -2.29 13.72
C LEU A 306 7.89 -0.88 14.06
N ASN A 307 7.75 0.05 13.10
CA ASN A 307 8.14 1.43 13.31
C ASN A 307 7.26 2.38 12.47
N PRO A 308 6.23 3.02 13.05
CA PRO A 308 5.34 3.91 12.31
C PRO A 308 6.04 5.18 11.78
N LEU A 309 7.28 5.45 12.18
CA LEU A 309 8.13 6.51 11.60
C LEU A 309 8.82 6.11 10.29
N ILE A 310 8.61 4.88 9.81
CA ILE A 310 9.11 4.42 8.52
C ILE A 310 7.93 4.21 7.58
N VAL A 311 7.91 5.00 6.51
CA VAL A 311 6.96 4.89 5.41
C VAL A 311 7.71 4.50 4.15
N TYR A 312 7.22 3.47 3.50
CA TYR A 312 7.68 3.02 2.21
C TYR A 312 6.79 3.63 1.12
N ALA A 313 7.40 4.17 0.06
CA ALA A 313 6.66 4.77 -1.04
C ALA A 313 7.14 4.23 -2.39
N GLY A 314 6.19 3.72 -3.16
CA GLY A 314 6.35 3.29 -4.54
C GLY A 314 5.74 4.32 -5.48
N SER A 315 6.46 4.67 -6.54
CA SER A 315 6.06 5.69 -7.51
C SER A 315 6.18 5.17 -8.95
N ASN A 316 5.57 5.87 -9.91
CA ASN A 316 5.87 5.64 -11.32
C ASN A 316 7.22 6.26 -11.70
N GLU A 317 7.82 5.82 -12.80
CA GLU A 317 8.95 6.50 -13.43
C GLU A 317 8.66 7.99 -13.77
N SER A 318 9.72 8.81 -13.74
CA SER A 318 9.80 10.07 -14.47
C SER A 318 10.54 9.83 -15.79
N ALA A 319 9.99 10.24 -16.93
CA ALA A 319 10.68 10.20 -18.22
C ALA A 319 11.75 11.32 -18.31
N SER A 320 12.58 11.48 -17.28
CA SER A 320 13.59 12.51 -17.17
C SER A 320 14.97 11.90 -17.34
N SER A 321 15.50 11.98 -18.56
CA SER A 321 16.85 11.54 -18.96
C SER A 321 17.98 12.39 -18.35
N THR A 322 17.83 12.98 -17.17
CA THR A 322 18.80 13.94 -16.61
C THR A 322 19.38 13.48 -15.29
N CYS A 323 20.63 13.06 -15.35
CA CYS A 323 21.48 12.65 -14.24
C CYS A 323 21.77 13.85 -13.32
N HIS A 324 21.36 13.76 -12.04
CA HIS A 324 21.83 14.67 -10.99
C HIS A 324 22.62 13.89 -9.95
N LEU A 325 23.93 14.17 -9.87
CA LEU A 325 24.78 13.79 -8.74
C LEU A 325 24.30 14.53 -7.48
N LEU A 326 23.70 13.81 -6.54
CA LEU A 326 23.51 14.30 -5.17
C LEU A 326 24.50 13.59 -4.25
N ASN A 327 25.56 14.31 -3.91
CA ASN A 327 26.54 13.93 -2.91
C ASN A 327 25.98 14.36 -1.55
N LEU A 328 25.55 13.41 -0.71
CA LEU A 328 25.04 13.71 0.63
C LEU A 328 26.09 13.36 1.70
N THR A 329 26.92 14.34 2.02
CA THR A 329 27.57 14.43 3.34
C THR A 329 26.90 15.57 4.11
N THR A 330 25.89 15.26 4.91
CA THR A 330 25.39 16.18 5.94
C THR A 330 25.00 15.42 7.20
N PHE A 331 25.90 15.45 8.17
CA PHE A 331 25.57 15.36 9.58
C PHE A 331 24.62 16.52 9.92
N ILE A 332 23.44 16.23 10.49
CA ILE A 332 22.58 17.24 11.11
C ILE A 332 22.66 17.05 12.63
N PRO A 333 22.96 18.12 13.41
CA PRO A 333 23.11 18.03 14.86
C PRO A 333 21.76 17.88 15.57
N ILE A 334 21.81 17.17 16.70
CA ILE A 334 20.70 16.84 17.58
C ILE A 334 20.24 18.10 18.32
N THR A 335 19.04 18.59 18.00
CA THR A 335 18.10 19.17 18.96
C THR A 335 16.72 19.28 18.30
N TYR A 336 15.72 18.55 18.84
CA TYR A 336 14.30 18.49 18.45
C TYR A 336 13.95 17.95 17.06
N LEU A 337 13.98 16.63 16.83
CA LEU A 337 13.36 16.03 15.64
C LEU A 337 12.74 14.65 15.92
N HIS A 338 11.42 14.55 15.82
CA HIS A 338 10.72 13.35 15.37
C HIS A 338 10.93 13.25 13.85
N THR A 339 12.12 12.85 13.40
CA THR A 339 12.44 12.70 11.97
C THR A 339 11.76 11.43 11.43
N LEU A 340 10.77 11.61 10.56
CA LEU A 340 10.20 10.54 9.72
C LEU A 340 11.21 10.17 8.64
N THR A 341 11.42 8.88 8.40
CA THR A 341 12.22 8.41 7.25
C THR A 341 11.29 7.83 6.20
N ILE A 342 11.20 8.50 5.04
CA ILE A 342 10.56 7.91 3.86
C ILE A 342 11.64 7.14 3.10
N ARG A 343 11.36 5.88 2.79
CA ARG A 343 12.19 5.07 1.91
C ARG A 343 11.48 4.95 0.56
N SER A 344 12.07 5.58 -0.45
CA SER A 344 11.71 5.38 -1.85
C SER A 344 12.36 4.09 -2.36
N PHE A 345 11.67 3.41 -3.27
CA PHE A 345 12.20 2.23 -3.94
C PHE A 345 12.16 2.43 -5.46
N GLU A 346 13.32 2.28 -6.08
CA GLU A 346 13.51 2.06 -7.51
C GLU A 346 14.25 0.73 -7.65
N ILE A 347 13.76 -0.18 -8.49
CA ILE A 347 14.38 -1.48 -8.70
C ILE A 347 15.01 -1.50 -10.08
N GLU A 348 16.32 -1.44 -10.13
CA GLU A 348 17.08 -1.54 -11.38
C GLU A 348 17.21 -3.00 -11.80
N ASN A 349 16.83 -3.33 -13.04
CA ASN A 349 17.05 -4.66 -13.61
C ASN A 349 18.56 -4.89 -13.84
N GLU A 350 19.21 -5.72 -13.01
CA GLU A 350 20.55 -6.24 -13.31
C GLU A 350 20.47 -7.36 -14.36
N LEU A 351 21.21 -7.22 -15.46
CA LEU A 351 21.42 -8.29 -16.44
C LEU A 351 22.49 -9.22 -15.88
N PHE A 352 22.13 -10.48 -15.62
CA PHE A 352 23.11 -11.56 -15.52
C PHE A 352 23.73 -11.76 -16.90
N PHE A 353 24.97 -11.33 -17.09
CA PHE A 353 25.80 -11.87 -18.16
C PHE A 353 26.25 -13.27 -17.73
N VAL A 354 25.73 -14.29 -18.40
CA VAL A 354 26.36 -15.61 -18.43
C VAL A 354 27.34 -15.62 -19.60
N ALA A 355 28.59 -15.96 -19.28
CA ALA A 355 29.81 -16.09 -20.10
C ALA A 355 30.57 -14.80 -20.40
#